data_AF-A0A837DVW3-F1
#
_entry.id   AF-A0A837DVW3-F1
#
_cell.length_a   1.000
_cell.length_b   1.000
_cell.length_c   1.000
_cell.angle_alpha   90.00
_cell.angle_beta   90.00
_cell.angle_gamma   90.00
#
_symmetry.space_group_name_H-M   'P 1'
#
loop_
_entity.id
_entity.type
_entity.pdbx_description
1 polymer ?
#
loop_
_entity_poly.entity_id
_entity_poly.type
_entity_poly.pdbx_seq_one_letter_code
_entity_poly.pdbx_strand_id
1 'polypeptide(L)'
;MLRILIDTDKRLDKSYPLPWKSDATCFNFKAPEMVIYPENTIEKITEPEDVESLVIACDLTDYKFISEMVNLTHLYIYSAENIKDLDFLKNLSKIRQLYLGNINVESLEGLVELIELKDQKYKEIEEVNDLEGRLTYGFEGIYIQSNKYEGDGTELVKPNICRNDIVVNDKRVKTGWFY
;
A
#
# COMPACT_ATOMS: atom_id res chain seq x y z
N MET A 1 11.36 -5.25 -12.44
CA MET A 1 10.13 -4.49 -12.08
C MET A 1 8.95 -5.25 -12.65
N LEU A 2 8.37 -6.12 -11.82
CA LEU A 2 7.22 -6.95 -12.17
C LEU A 2 5.92 -6.31 -11.62
N ARG A 3 4.92 -6.15 -12.48
CA ARG A 3 3.58 -5.64 -12.16
C ARG A 3 2.55 -6.75 -12.31
N ILE A 4 1.88 -7.07 -11.21
CA ILE A 4 0.92 -8.16 -11.14
C ILE A 4 -0.49 -7.58 -10.95
N LEU A 5 -1.44 -8.10 -11.72
CA LEU A 5 -2.86 -7.97 -11.48
C LEU A 5 -3.44 -9.32 -11.05
N ILE A 6 -4.13 -9.35 -9.92
CA ILE A 6 -4.96 -10.48 -9.50
C ILE A 6 -6.43 -10.09 -9.67
N ASP A 7 -7.11 -10.72 -10.62
CA ASP A 7 -8.54 -10.49 -10.89
C ASP A 7 -9.18 -11.83 -11.32
N THR A 8 -10.49 -11.91 -11.17
CA THR A 8 -11.33 -12.99 -11.70
C THR A 8 -11.77 -12.73 -13.15
N ASP A 9 -11.75 -11.48 -13.60
CA ASP A 9 -12.11 -11.11 -14.98
C ASP A 9 -10.89 -11.14 -15.92
N LYS A 10 -11.11 -11.55 -17.17
CA LYS A 10 -10.10 -11.53 -18.25
C LYS A 10 -9.90 -10.14 -18.86
N ARG A 11 -10.62 -9.14 -18.35
CA ARG A 11 -10.74 -7.80 -18.90
C ARG A 11 -9.63 -6.87 -18.41
N LEU A 12 -8.61 -6.73 -19.26
CA LEU A 12 -7.48 -5.80 -19.08
C LEU A 12 -7.87 -4.31 -19.17
N ASP A 13 -9.12 -4.00 -19.49
CA ASP A 13 -9.65 -2.65 -19.76
C ASP A 13 -10.35 -1.98 -18.56
N LYS A 14 -10.34 -2.61 -17.37
CA LYS A 14 -10.83 -1.94 -16.16
C LYS A 14 -9.90 -0.78 -15.77
N SER A 15 -10.42 0.43 -15.86
CA SER A 15 -9.89 1.57 -15.11
C SER A 15 -10.24 1.34 -13.64
N TYR A 16 -9.26 0.93 -12.83
CA TYR A 16 -9.51 0.84 -11.41
C TYR A 16 -9.51 2.25 -10.80
N PRO A 17 -10.53 2.59 -9.99
CA PRO A 17 -10.64 3.94 -9.42
C PRO A 17 -9.42 4.22 -8.57
N LEU A 18 -8.79 5.36 -8.82
CA LEU A 18 -7.66 5.84 -8.03
C LEU A 18 -8.23 6.68 -6.87
N PRO A 19 -7.81 6.45 -5.62
CA PRO A 19 -8.30 7.17 -4.45
C PRO A 19 -7.78 8.62 -4.35
N TRP A 20 -6.80 8.99 -5.17
CA TRP A 20 -6.00 10.20 -4.99
C TRP A 20 -6.66 11.42 -5.63
N LYS A 21 -6.55 12.58 -4.97
CA LYS A 21 -7.08 13.87 -5.48
C LYS A 21 -6.24 14.46 -6.63
N SER A 22 -4.98 14.02 -6.76
CA SER A 22 -4.04 14.48 -7.78
C SER A 22 -3.54 13.28 -8.58
N ASP A 23 -3.75 13.31 -9.88
CA ASP A 23 -3.27 12.32 -10.86
C ASP A 23 -1.78 12.51 -11.21
N ALA A 24 -1.19 13.65 -10.84
CA ALA A 24 0.20 14.00 -11.19
C ALA A 24 1.27 13.06 -10.58
N THR A 25 0.96 12.39 -9.46
CA THR A 25 1.82 11.36 -8.82
C THR A 25 1.20 9.98 -8.90
N CYS A 26 0.02 9.85 -9.51
CA CYS A 26 -0.61 8.56 -9.69
C CYS A 26 0.19 7.78 -10.72
N PHE A 27 0.61 6.57 -10.35
CA PHE A 27 1.03 5.60 -11.34
C PHE A 27 -0.21 5.28 -12.18
N ASN A 28 -0.37 5.97 -13.32
CA ASN A 28 -1.25 5.53 -14.40
C ASN A 28 -0.86 4.08 -14.62
N PHE A 29 -1.72 3.14 -14.21
CA PHE A 29 -1.42 1.72 -14.25
C PHE A 29 -1.01 1.38 -15.68
N LYS A 30 0.31 1.29 -15.92
CA LYS A 30 0.84 0.67 -17.12
C LYS A 30 0.30 -0.75 -17.09
N ALA A 31 -0.08 -1.28 -18.24
CA ALA A 31 -0.60 -2.64 -18.35
C ALA A 31 0.22 -3.63 -17.49
N PRO A 32 -0.45 -4.54 -16.77
CA PRO A 32 0.24 -5.52 -15.94
C PRO A 32 1.13 -6.39 -16.82
N GLU A 33 2.29 -6.79 -16.30
CA GLU A 33 3.12 -7.78 -16.98
C GLU A 33 2.57 -9.19 -16.79
N MET A 34 1.87 -9.42 -15.68
CA MET A 34 1.28 -10.71 -15.35
C MET A 34 -0.12 -10.54 -14.78
N VAL A 35 -1.04 -11.38 -15.27
CA VAL A 35 -2.38 -11.55 -14.68
C VAL A 35 -2.47 -12.91 -14.03
N ILE A 36 -2.85 -12.93 -12.76
CA ILE A 36 -3.01 -14.14 -11.95
C ILE A 36 -4.49 -14.24 -11.55
N TYR A 37 -5.01 -15.47 -11.51
CA TYR A 37 -6.35 -15.74 -11.02
C TYR A 37 -6.28 -16.26 -9.58
N PRO A 38 -7.29 -15.98 -8.73
CA PRO A 38 -7.25 -16.26 -7.30
C PRO A 38 -6.79 -17.66 -6.91
N GLU A 39 -7.24 -18.68 -7.66
CA GLU A 39 -6.95 -20.09 -7.40
C GLU A 39 -5.47 -20.48 -7.61
N ASN A 40 -4.69 -19.62 -8.27
CA ASN A 40 -3.29 -19.87 -8.59
C ASN A 40 -2.33 -18.89 -7.91
N THR A 41 -2.80 -18.11 -6.92
CA THR A 41 -2.07 -16.93 -6.41
C THR A 41 -0.67 -17.27 -5.90
N ILE A 42 -0.53 -18.29 -5.06
CA ILE A 42 0.75 -18.67 -4.45
C ILE A 42 1.64 -19.40 -5.48
N GLU A 43 1.06 -20.26 -6.32
CA GLU A 43 1.83 -21.11 -7.25
C GLU A 43 2.45 -20.32 -8.41
N LYS A 44 1.89 -19.16 -8.78
CA LYS A 44 2.36 -18.36 -9.91
C LYS A 44 3.35 -17.26 -9.55
N ILE A 45 3.44 -16.88 -8.29
CA ILE A 45 4.40 -15.87 -7.82
C ILE A 45 5.67 -16.63 -7.42
N THR A 46 6.57 -16.82 -8.38
CA THR A 46 7.81 -17.59 -8.19
C THR A 46 8.97 -16.75 -7.65
N GLU A 47 8.95 -15.45 -7.89
CA GLU A 47 9.97 -14.47 -7.48
C GLU A 47 9.28 -13.24 -6.85
N PRO A 48 8.72 -13.35 -5.63
CA PRO A 48 7.98 -12.26 -4.99
C PRO A 48 8.82 -10.99 -4.80
N GLU A 49 10.14 -11.11 -4.66
CA GLU A 49 11.08 -10.00 -4.55
C GLU A 49 11.15 -9.14 -5.82
N ASP A 50 10.78 -9.64 -6.99
CA ASP A 50 10.79 -8.88 -8.24
C ASP A 50 9.51 -8.04 -8.44
N VAL A 51 8.49 -8.30 -7.62
CA VAL A 51 7.20 -7.61 -7.65
C VAL A 51 7.35 -6.19 -7.10
N GLU A 52 7.10 -5.22 -7.96
CA GLU A 52 7.13 -3.81 -7.63
C GLU A 52 5.73 -3.22 -7.48
N SER A 53 4.75 -3.73 -8.21
CA SER A 53 3.36 -3.28 -8.09
C SER A 53 2.40 -4.45 -8.09
N LEU A 54 1.48 -4.42 -7.13
CA LEU A 54 0.44 -5.43 -6.98
C LEU A 54 -0.93 -4.76 -6.94
N VAL A 55 -1.82 -5.19 -7.83
CA VAL A 55 -3.24 -4.86 -7.81
C VAL A 55 -4.02 -6.13 -7.55
N ILE A 56 -4.92 -6.09 -6.57
CA ILE A 56 -5.86 -7.17 -6.26
C ILE A 56 -7.28 -6.61 -6.39
N ALA A 57 -8.00 -7.10 -7.40
CA ALA A 57 -9.32 -6.62 -7.81
C ALA A 57 -10.47 -7.57 -7.43
N CYS A 58 -10.17 -8.60 -6.67
CA CYS A 58 -11.11 -9.62 -6.19
C CYS A 58 -10.77 -10.00 -4.75
N ASP A 59 -11.75 -10.55 -4.02
CA ASP A 59 -11.48 -11.03 -2.66
C ASP A 59 -10.71 -12.36 -2.70
N LEU A 60 -9.66 -12.45 -1.88
CA LEU A 60 -8.85 -13.63 -1.65
C LEU A 60 -9.08 -14.17 -0.23
N THR A 61 -8.80 -15.45 -0.03
CA THR A 61 -8.87 -16.08 1.30
C THR A 61 -7.65 -15.81 2.16
N ASP A 62 -6.51 -15.48 1.56
CA ASP A 62 -5.24 -15.20 2.24
C ASP A 62 -4.47 -14.09 1.50
N TYR A 63 -3.81 -13.22 2.28
CA TYR A 63 -3.03 -12.08 1.83
C TYR A 63 -1.58 -12.12 2.38
N LYS A 64 -1.21 -13.13 3.17
CA LYS A 64 0.10 -13.21 3.83
C LYS A 64 1.28 -13.28 2.87
N PHE A 65 1.08 -13.84 1.67
CA PHE A 65 2.11 -13.93 0.63
C PHE A 65 2.68 -12.56 0.22
N ILE A 66 1.93 -11.47 0.42
CA ILE A 66 2.37 -10.10 0.13
C ILE A 66 3.60 -9.72 0.96
N SER A 67 3.77 -10.30 2.15
CA SER A 67 4.92 -10.03 3.04
C SER A 67 6.28 -10.40 2.46
N GLU A 68 6.32 -11.24 1.43
CA GLU A 68 7.53 -11.67 0.73
C GLU A 68 7.97 -10.67 -0.35
N MET A 69 7.10 -9.73 -0.74
CA MET A 69 7.35 -8.76 -1.81
C MET A 69 8.15 -7.54 -1.31
N VAL A 70 9.37 -7.76 -0.83
CA VAL A 70 10.20 -6.74 -0.14
C VAL A 70 10.53 -5.51 -0.98
N ASN A 71 10.36 -5.58 -2.31
CA ASN A 71 10.56 -4.47 -3.24
C ASN A 71 9.26 -3.79 -3.68
N LEU A 72 8.12 -4.16 -3.11
CA LEU A 72 6.82 -3.59 -3.44
C LEU A 72 6.77 -2.09 -3.17
N THR A 73 6.43 -1.31 -4.19
CA THR A 73 6.28 0.15 -4.11
C THR A 73 4.83 0.59 -4.18
N HIS A 74 3.97 -0.19 -4.83
CA HIS A 74 2.55 0.11 -4.98
C HIS A 74 1.70 -1.12 -4.63
N LEU A 75 0.77 -0.94 -3.69
CA LEU A 75 -0.19 -1.95 -3.29
C LEU A 75 -1.61 -1.39 -3.35
N TYR A 76 -2.44 -1.99 -4.19
CA TYR A 76 -3.86 -1.65 -4.30
C TYR A 76 -4.71 -2.91 -4.13
N ILE A 77 -5.49 -2.96 -3.06
CA ILE A 77 -6.44 -4.03 -2.77
C ILE A 77 -7.83 -3.42 -2.73
N TYR A 78 -8.68 -3.74 -3.73
CA TYR A 78 -9.95 -3.05 -3.91
C TYR A 78 -11.06 -3.49 -2.97
N SER A 79 -11.09 -4.77 -2.64
CA SER A 79 -12.02 -5.35 -1.67
C SER A 79 -11.38 -6.56 -1.02
N ALA A 80 -11.28 -6.57 0.30
CA ALA A 80 -10.63 -7.65 1.03
C ALA A 80 -11.26 -7.89 2.40
N GLU A 81 -12.42 -8.56 2.43
CA GLU A 81 -13.20 -8.75 3.65
C GLU A 81 -12.50 -9.69 4.65
N ASN A 82 -11.60 -10.54 4.17
CA ASN A 82 -10.85 -11.49 4.98
C ASN A 82 -9.63 -10.87 5.69
N ILE A 83 -9.24 -9.64 5.37
CA ILE A 83 -8.17 -8.93 6.09
C ILE A 83 -8.70 -8.47 7.47
N LYS A 84 -8.10 -9.00 8.54
CA LYS A 84 -8.44 -8.69 9.95
C LYS A 84 -7.32 -7.93 10.69
N ASP A 85 -6.11 -7.99 10.18
CA ASP A 85 -4.94 -7.24 10.62
C ASP A 85 -4.09 -6.82 9.41
N LEU A 86 -3.11 -5.94 9.63
CA LEU A 86 -2.21 -5.42 8.59
C LEU A 86 -0.77 -5.93 8.76
N ASP A 87 -0.57 -7.06 9.45
CA ASP A 87 0.77 -7.53 9.81
C ASP A 87 1.64 -7.87 8.59
N PHE A 88 1.01 -8.28 7.49
CA PHE A 88 1.68 -8.56 6.22
C PHE A 88 2.40 -7.33 5.62
N LEU A 89 2.12 -6.12 6.09
CA LEU A 89 2.76 -4.89 5.62
C LEU A 89 4.08 -4.55 6.34
N LYS A 90 4.32 -5.09 7.54
CA LYS A 90 5.31 -4.58 8.51
C LYS A 90 6.73 -4.42 7.96
N ASN A 91 7.13 -5.28 7.02
CA ASN A 91 8.47 -5.29 6.43
C ASN A 91 8.57 -4.65 5.04
N LEU A 92 7.47 -4.18 4.47
CA LEU A 92 7.40 -3.66 3.10
C LEU A 92 7.84 -2.18 3.01
N SER A 93 9.06 -1.90 3.46
CA SER A 93 9.56 -0.54 3.69
C SER A 93 9.66 0.34 2.44
N LYS A 94 9.49 -0.22 1.23
CA LYS A 94 9.52 0.52 -0.03
C LYS A 94 8.13 0.94 -0.54
N ILE A 95 7.04 0.60 0.15
CA ILE A 95 5.70 1.01 -0.27
C ILE A 95 5.58 2.54 -0.24
N ARG A 96 5.14 3.13 -1.35
CA ARG A 96 4.92 4.57 -1.53
C ARG A 96 3.44 4.89 -1.66
N GLN A 97 2.67 3.97 -2.25
CA GLN A 97 1.23 4.09 -2.43
C GLN A 97 0.52 2.86 -1.87
N LEU A 98 -0.45 3.11 -0.99
CA LEU A 98 -1.24 2.07 -0.34
C LEU A 98 -2.73 2.38 -0.47
N TYR A 99 -3.48 1.47 -1.08
CA TYR A 99 -4.94 1.48 -1.06
C TYR A 99 -5.45 0.15 -0.53
N LEU A 100 -6.25 0.22 0.53
CA LEU A 100 -6.96 -0.93 1.10
C LEU A 100 -8.44 -0.61 1.19
N GLY A 101 -9.24 -1.22 0.32
CA GLY A 101 -10.70 -1.04 0.24
C GLY A 101 -11.47 -2.19 0.87
N ASN A 102 -12.59 -1.87 1.52
CA ASN A 102 -13.52 -2.83 2.12
C ASN A 102 -12.84 -3.93 2.96
N ILE A 103 -11.98 -3.52 3.89
CA ILE A 103 -11.32 -4.42 4.85
C ILE A 103 -12.07 -4.46 6.19
N ASN A 104 -11.71 -5.40 7.08
CA ASN A 104 -12.38 -5.61 8.36
C ASN A 104 -11.39 -5.56 9.54
N VAL A 105 -10.46 -4.60 9.52
CA VAL A 105 -9.46 -4.40 10.58
C VAL A 105 -10.00 -3.51 11.70
N GLU A 106 -9.73 -3.88 12.94
CA GLU A 106 -10.10 -3.09 14.13
C GLU A 106 -8.99 -2.08 14.52
N SER A 107 -7.77 -2.31 14.06
CA SER A 107 -6.57 -1.52 14.35
C SER A 107 -5.71 -1.35 13.09
N LEU A 108 -4.92 -0.28 13.05
CA LEU A 108 -3.93 0.01 12.00
C LEU A 108 -2.49 -0.28 12.44
N GLU A 109 -2.30 -1.01 13.54
CA GLU A 109 -0.99 -1.27 14.17
C GLU A 109 0.08 -1.78 13.19
N GLY A 110 -0.25 -2.74 12.32
CA GLY A 110 0.71 -3.23 11.32
C GLY A 110 1.21 -2.16 10.33
N LEU A 111 0.38 -1.16 10.03
CA LEU A 111 0.79 -0.01 9.21
C LEU A 111 1.59 1.02 10.04
N VAL A 112 1.24 1.22 11.31
CA VAL A 112 2.01 2.07 12.23
C VAL A 112 3.43 1.51 12.39
N GLU A 113 3.59 0.21 12.58
CA GLU A 113 4.89 -0.46 12.64
C GLU A 113 5.71 -0.26 11.36
N LEU A 114 5.08 -0.37 10.18
CA LEU A 114 5.73 -0.08 8.90
C LEU A 114 6.21 1.39 8.81
N ILE A 115 5.39 2.34 9.27
CA ILE A 115 5.74 3.77 9.26
C ILE A 115 6.94 4.04 10.19
N GLU A 116 6.98 3.41 11.36
CA GLU A 116 8.13 3.52 12.27
C GLU A 116 9.40 2.88 11.69
N LEU A 117 9.30 1.71 11.05
CA LEU A 117 10.43 1.09 10.35
C LEU A 117 10.98 2.01 9.25
N LYS A 118 10.09 2.62 8.46
CA LYS A 118 10.47 3.58 7.42
C LYS A 118 11.17 4.82 8.00
N ASP A 119 10.67 5.35 9.13
CA ASP A 119 11.27 6.50 9.81
C ASP A 119 12.66 6.18 10.36
N GLN A 120 12.84 4.99 10.93
CA GLN A 120 14.14 4.50 11.39
C GLN A 120 15.14 4.42 10.22
N LYS A 121 14.77 3.74 9.13
CA LYS A 121 15.62 3.62 7.94
C LYS A 121 15.95 4.98 7.30
N TYR A 122 14.99 5.91 7.28
CA TYR A 122 15.20 7.25 6.75
C TYR A 122 16.22 8.05 7.58
N LYS A 123 16.21 7.90 8.91
CA LYS A 123 17.15 8.58 9.81
C LYS A 123 18.60 8.07 9.69
N GLU A 124 18.80 6.88 9.12
CA GLU A 124 20.13 6.31 8.87
C GLU A 124 20.79 6.87 7.59
N ILE A 125 20.05 7.66 6.80
CA ILE A 125 20.52 8.18 5.52
C ILE A 125 21.39 9.41 5.76
N GLU A 126 22.55 9.44 5.09
CA GLU A 126 23.42 10.60 5.07
C GLU A 126 22.71 11.81 4.45
N GLU A 127 22.98 13.01 4.97
CA GLU A 127 22.34 14.26 4.53
C GLU A 127 22.45 14.49 3.00
N VAL A 128 23.57 14.09 2.39
CA VAL A 128 23.79 14.17 0.93
C VAL A 128 22.77 13.37 0.11
N ASN A 129 22.17 12.34 0.70
CA ASN A 129 21.20 11.43 0.09
C ASN A 129 19.76 11.67 0.60
N ASP A 130 19.48 12.79 1.27
CA ASP A 130 18.16 13.10 1.86
C ASP A 130 17.02 12.93 0.84
N LEU A 131 17.21 13.43 -0.38
CA LEU A 131 16.20 13.35 -1.43
C LEU A 131 15.90 11.89 -1.83
N GLU A 132 16.93 11.07 -2.00
CA GLU A 132 16.79 9.65 -2.31
C GLU A 132 16.07 8.91 -1.17
N GLY A 133 16.39 9.26 0.07
CA GLY A 133 15.72 8.76 1.26
C GLY A 133 14.24 9.07 1.30
N ARG A 134 13.86 10.33 1.05
CA ARG A 134 12.47 10.76 0.98
C ARG A 134 11.72 10.04 -0.14
N LEU A 135 12.36 9.85 -1.29
CA LEU A 135 11.77 9.15 -2.43
C LEU A 135 11.58 7.65 -2.15
N THR A 136 12.48 7.04 -1.38
CA THR A 136 12.47 5.60 -1.07
C THR A 136 11.51 5.25 0.07
N TYR A 137 11.54 6.02 1.16
CA TYR A 137 10.82 5.67 2.39
C TYR A 137 9.53 6.47 2.60
N GLY A 138 9.38 7.62 1.94
CA GLY A 138 8.17 8.44 2.03
C GLY A 138 6.94 7.79 1.36
N PHE A 139 5.79 7.96 1.99
CA PHE A 139 4.49 7.72 1.40
C PHE A 139 4.06 8.93 0.57
N GLU A 140 3.58 8.63 -0.62
CA GLU A 140 2.89 9.58 -1.49
C GLU A 140 1.40 9.67 -1.13
N GLY A 141 0.83 8.57 -0.64
CA GLY A 141 -0.52 8.57 -0.12
C GLY A 141 -0.91 7.22 0.50
N ILE A 142 -1.89 7.30 1.40
CA ILE A 142 -2.51 6.16 2.06
C ILE A 142 -4.03 6.33 2.01
N TYR A 143 -4.74 5.32 1.53
CA TYR A 143 -6.19 5.25 1.60
C TYR A 143 -6.62 3.93 2.23
N ILE A 144 -7.44 4.01 3.28
CA ILE A 144 -7.95 2.85 4.00
C ILE A 144 -9.46 3.00 4.18
N GLN A 145 -10.20 1.98 3.75
CA GLN A 145 -11.62 1.82 4.03
C GLN A 145 -11.81 0.52 4.81
N SER A 146 -12.05 0.63 6.11
CA SER A 146 -12.33 -0.49 7.00
C SER A 146 -13.71 -0.37 7.61
N ASN A 147 -14.48 -1.47 7.60
CA ASN A 147 -15.80 -1.53 8.22
C ASN A 147 -15.75 -1.65 9.76
N LYS A 148 -14.56 -1.90 10.33
CA LYS A 148 -14.38 -2.14 11.77
C LYS A 148 -13.49 -1.14 12.49
N TYR A 149 -12.71 -0.35 11.75
CA TYR A 149 -11.82 0.63 12.36
C TYR A 149 -12.61 1.89 12.74
N GLU A 150 -12.52 2.27 14.01
CA GLU A 150 -13.29 3.39 14.58
C GLU A 150 -12.44 4.65 14.85
N GLY A 151 -11.13 4.57 14.69
CA GLY A 151 -10.21 5.69 14.93
C GLY A 151 -10.26 6.77 13.82
N ASP A 152 -9.42 7.80 13.97
CA ASP A 152 -9.35 8.94 13.06
C ASP A 152 -8.12 8.95 12.13
N GLY A 153 -7.26 7.93 12.23
CA GLY A 153 -6.07 7.74 11.43
C GLY A 153 -4.90 8.66 11.78
N THR A 154 -4.98 9.45 12.84
CA THR A 154 -3.90 10.37 13.26
C THR A 154 -2.61 9.66 13.67
N GLU A 155 -2.70 8.40 14.11
CA GLU A 155 -1.56 7.53 14.41
C GLU A 155 -0.68 7.23 13.18
N LEU A 156 -1.19 7.44 11.96
CA LEU A 156 -0.44 7.27 10.72
C LEU A 156 0.44 8.47 10.38
N VAL A 157 0.31 9.60 11.07
CA VAL A 157 1.01 10.83 10.72
C VAL A 157 2.45 10.79 11.23
N LYS A 158 3.40 10.86 10.30
CA LYS A 158 4.84 10.95 10.60
C LYS A 158 5.50 11.96 9.65
N PRO A 159 6.00 13.11 10.12
CA PRO A 159 6.37 14.24 9.25
C PRO A 159 7.33 13.91 8.09
N ASN A 160 8.28 13.01 8.28
CA ASN A 160 9.27 12.65 7.27
C ASN A 160 8.83 11.50 6.35
N ILE A 161 7.82 10.73 6.78
CA ILE A 161 7.41 9.49 6.12
C ILE A 161 6.01 9.63 5.53
N CYS A 162 5.04 10.07 6.31
CA CYS A 162 3.64 10.14 5.92
C CYS A 162 3.03 11.43 6.44
N ARG A 163 3.03 12.48 5.60
CA ARG A 163 2.54 13.82 5.98
C ARG A 163 1.42 14.36 5.12
N ASN A 164 1.15 13.75 3.98
CA ASN A 164 0.15 14.21 3.01
C ASN A 164 -0.72 13.03 2.58
N ASP A 165 -1.94 13.35 2.14
CA ASP A 165 -2.84 12.42 1.41
C ASP A 165 -3.11 11.09 2.13
N ILE A 166 -3.39 11.19 3.42
CA ILE A 166 -3.92 10.11 4.25
C ILE A 166 -5.43 10.24 4.32
N VAL A 167 -6.14 9.20 3.92
CA VAL A 167 -7.59 9.09 4.01
C VAL A 167 -7.94 7.79 4.71
N VAL A 168 -8.72 7.87 5.78
CA VAL A 168 -9.23 6.72 6.50
C VAL A 168 -10.75 6.85 6.61
N ASN A 169 -11.48 5.85 6.14
CA ASN A 169 -12.94 5.82 6.13
C ASN A 169 -13.55 7.09 5.53
N ASP A 170 -13.09 7.46 4.32
CA ASP A 170 -13.43 8.67 3.56
C ASP A 170 -13.15 10.01 4.27
N LYS A 171 -12.47 9.99 5.41
CA LYS A 171 -12.06 11.19 6.14
C LYS A 171 -10.57 11.43 5.92
N ARG A 172 -10.24 12.63 5.42
CA ARG A 172 -8.85 13.06 5.36
C ARG A 172 -8.32 13.28 6.77
N VAL A 173 -7.20 12.63 7.09
CA VAL A 173 -6.52 12.81 8.37
C VAL A 173 -5.91 14.21 8.41
N LYS A 174 -6.11 14.91 9.52
CA LYS A 174 -5.54 16.25 9.71
C LYS A 174 -4.07 16.12 10.09
N THR A 175 -3.18 16.44 9.18
CA THR A 175 -1.76 16.64 9.48
C THR A 175 -1.60 18.07 9.98
N GLY A 176 -1.21 18.25 11.25
CA GLY A 176 -0.96 19.59 11.80
C GLY A 176 0.05 20.36 10.94
N TRP A 177 -0.11 21.68 10.85
CA TRP A 177 0.90 22.55 10.25
C TRP A 177 2.14 22.52 11.15
N PHE A 178 3.17 21.79 10.74
CA PHE A 178 4.48 21.88 11.39
C PHE A 178 5.14 23.16 10.89
N TYR A 179 5.24 24.15 11.77
CA TYR A 179 5.92 25.44 11.55
C TYR A 179 7.43 25.31 11.61
#